data_AF-A0A7L4TG03-F1
#
_entry.id   AF-A0A7L4TG03-F1
#
_cell.length_a   1.000
_cell.length_b   1.000
_cell.length_c   1.000
_cell.angle_alpha   90.00
_cell.angle_beta   90.00
_cell.angle_gamma   90.00
#
_symmetry.space_group_name_H-M   'P 1'
#
loop_
_entity.id
_entity.type
_entity.pdbx_description
1 polymer ?
#
loop_
_entity_poly.entity_id
_entity_poly.type
_entity_poly.pdbx_seq_one_letter_code
_entity_poly.pdbx_strand_id
1 'polypeptide(L)' 'MKNKEEQKKQEFLFDTVNYKILLIGIAVIALGFILMSGGGSNDPNVFNEEIFNFRRIRLAPTTVLIGFGITIYSIFKKSK' A
#
# COMPACT_ATOMS: atom_id res chain seq x y z
N MET A 1 32.49 -33.93 17.55
CA MET A 1 31.06 -33.74 17.22
C MET A 1 30.92 -32.39 16.53
N LYS A 2 30.66 -32.37 15.21
CA LYS A 2 30.43 -31.13 14.45
C LYS A 2 28.94 -30.83 14.47
N ASN A 3 28.50 -29.95 15.36
CA ASN A 3 27.17 -29.35 15.27
C ASN A 3 27.22 -28.35 14.11
N LYS A 4 26.89 -28.81 12.90
CA LYS A 4 26.47 -27.90 11.83
C LYS A 4 25.14 -27.36 12.29
N GLU A 5 25.14 -26.14 12.81
CA GLU A 5 23.95 -25.32 12.88
C GLU A 5 23.33 -25.34 11.48
N GLU A 6 22.20 -26.00 11.33
CA GLU A 6 21.37 -25.88 10.14
C GLU A 6 20.96 -24.42 10.05
N GLN A 7 21.75 -23.66 9.30
CA GLN A 7 21.37 -22.32 8.88
C GLN A 7 20.03 -22.48 8.16
N LYS A 8 18.94 -22.18 8.86
CA LYS A 8 17.62 -21.97 8.26
C LYS A 8 17.84 -20.93 7.17
N LYS A 9 18.03 -21.39 5.93
CA LYS A 9 17.96 -20.54 4.76
C LYS A 9 16.59 -19.90 4.86
N GLN A 10 16.55 -18.61 5.16
CA GLN A 10 15.32 -17.86 5.03
C GLN A 10 15.00 -17.89 3.54
N GLU A 11 14.16 -18.83 3.13
CA GLU A 11 13.53 -18.80 1.83
C GLU A 11 12.63 -17.59 1.83
N PHE A 12 13.13 -16.49 1.27
CA PHE A 12 12.31 -15.33 1.01
C PHE A 12 11.19 -15.79 0.07
N LEU A 13 9.94 -15.46 0.44
CA LEU A 13 8.75 -15.77 -0.36
C LEU A 13 8.79 -15.12 -1.75
N PHE A 14 9.61 -14.09 -1.91
CA PHE A 14 9.75 -13.30 -3.13
C PHE A 14 11.21 -12.92 -3.36
N ASP A 15 11.54 -12.70 -4.62
CA ASP A 15 12.81 -12.12 -5.01
C ASP A 15 12.91 -10.63 -4.66
N THR A 16 14.14 -10.16 -4.54
CA THR A 16 14.48 -8.77 -4.17
C THR A 16 13.77 -7.73 -5.05
N VAL A 17 13.55 -8.05 -6.33
CA VAL A 17 12.83 -7.16 -7.26
C VAL A 17 11.36 -7.08 -6.92
N ASN A 18 10.72 -8.21 -6.60
CA ASN A 18 9.31 -8.24 -6.22
C ASN A 18 9.08 -7.53 -4.89
N TYR A 19 10.02 -7.67 -3.95
CA TYR A 19 10.00 -6.92 -2.69
C TYR A 19 10.04 -5.40 -2.90
N LYS A 20 10.83 -4.91 -3.86
CA LYS A 20 10.83 -3.48 -4.22
C LYS A 20 9.48 -3.03 -4.78
N ILE A 21 8.86 -3.82 -5.65
CA ILE A 21 7.54 -3.51 -6.22
C ILE A 21 6.46 -3.52 -5.14
N LEU A 22 6.52 -4.48 -4.20
CA LEU A 22 5.62 -4.54 -3.05
C LEU A 22 5.72 -3.27 -2.21
N LEU A 23 6.93 -2.82 -1.87
CA LEU A 23 7.15 -1.58 -1.11
C LEU A 23 6.61 -0.34 -1.82
N ILE A 24 6.79 -0.27 -3.15
CA ILE A 24 6.21 0.81 -3.96
C ILE A 24 4.67 0.76 -3.87
N GLY A 25 4.06 -0.42 -4.00
CA GLY A 25 2.61 -0.58 -3.87
C GLY A 25 2.10 -0.12 -2.50
N ILE A 26 2.78 -0.48 -1.42
CA ILE A 26 2.45 -0.02 -0.06
C ILE A 26 2.56 1.50 0.06
N ALA A 27 3.62 2.11 -0.50
CA ALA A 27 3.77 3.56 -0.49
C ALA A 27 2.63 4.26 -1.26
N VAL A 28 2.19 3.70 -2.40
CA VAL A 28 1.06 4.23 -3.17
C VAL A 28 -0.26 4.11 -2.39
N ILE A 29 -0.50 3.00 -1.69
CA ILE A 29 -1.66 2.83 -0.81
C ILE A 29 -1.64 3.89 0.29
N ALA A 30 -0.49 4.07 0.96
CA ALA A 30 -0.33 5.07 2.01
C ALA A 30 -0.60 6.49 1.49
N LEU A 31 -0.09 6.84 0.30
CA LEU A 31 -0.40 8.12 -0.36
C LEU A 31 -1.90 8.27 -0.63
N GLY A 32 -2.57 7.22 -1.09
CA GLY A 32 -4.02 7.23 -1.27
C GLY A 32 -4.78 7.56 0.02
N PHE A 33 -4.42 6.93 1.14
CA PHE A 33 -5.02 7.25 2.44
C PHE A 33 -4.69 8.66 2.93
N ILE A 34 -3.47 9.15 2.70
CA ILE A 34 -3.09 10.54 3.00
C ILE A 34 -3.95 11.52 2.20
N LEU A 35 -4.22 11.25 0.92
CA LEU A 35 -5.09 12.08 0.08
C LEU A 35 -6.56 12.10 0.57
N MET A 36 -7.03 11.03 1.21
CA MET A 36 -8.35 10.97 1.86
C MET A 36 -8.41 11.80 3.14
N SER A 37 -7.27 12.04 3.80
CA SER A 37 -7.24 12.74 5.09
C SER A 37 -7.75 14.20 5.01
N GLY A 38 -8.33 14.66 6.11
CA GLY A 38 -8.90 16.00 6.29
C GLY A 38 -10.36 16.15 5.81
N GLY A 39 -10.89 17.37 5.85
CA GLY A 39 -12.27 17.68 5.45
C GLY A 39 -13.32 17.38 6.50
N GLY A 40 -12.90 16.92 7.68
CA GLY A 40 -13.77 16.91 8.85
C GLY A 40 -14.21 18.33 9.19
N SER A 41 -15.44 18.48 9.68
CA SER A 41 -15.86 19.72 10.32
C SER A 41 -15.35 19.73 11.77
N ASN A 42 -14.94 20.89 12.27
CA ASN A 42 -14.62 21.07 13.69
C ASN A 42 -15.89 21.12 14.56
N ASP A 43 -17.04 21.43 13.95
CA ASP A 43 -18.35 21.44 14.60
C ASP A 43 -19.26 20.37 13.96
N PRO A 44 -19.67 19.34 14.70
CA PRO A 44 -20.51 18.26 14.17
C PRO A 44 -21.89 18.72 13.70
N ASN A 45 -22.33 19.94 14.05
CA ASN A 45 -23.60 20.52 13.61
C ASN A 45 -23.48 21.28 12.28
N VAL A 46 -22.26 21.46 11.77
CA VAL A 46 -22.00 22.18 10.50
C VAL A 46 -21.47 21.20 9.47
N PHE A 47 -22.19 21.08 8.36
CA PHE A 47 -21.77 20.25 7.24
C PHE A 47 -20.58 20.89 6.50
N ASN A 48 -19.47 20.15 6.33
CA ASN A 48 -18.32 20.62 5.55
C ASN A 48 -18.38 20.06 4.12
N GLU A 49 -18.60 20.93 3.13
CA GLU A 49 -18.66 20.56 1.71
C GLU A 49 -17.32 20.03 1.16
N GLU A 50 -16.19 20.29 1.83
CA GLU A 50 -14.89 19.75 1.45
C GLU A 50 -14.82 18.21 1.54
N ILE A 51 -15.77 17.57 2.22
CA ILE A 51 -15.94 16.11 2.21
C ILE A 51 -16.24 15.62 0.79
N PHE A 52 -17.01 16.40 0.02
CA PHE A 52 -17.37 16.09 -1.37
C PHE A 52 -16.31 16.51 -2.40
N ASN A 53 -15.11 16.87 -1.94
CA ASN A 53 -14.03 17.22 -2.84
C ASN A 53 -13.67 16.04 -3.77
N PHE A 54 -13.57 16.31 -5.07
CA PHE A 54 -13.18 15.33 -6.10
C PHE A 54 -11.95 14.50 -5.71
N ARG A 55 -10.97 15.14 -5.06
CA ARG A 55 -9.75 14.50 -4.56
C ARG A 55 -10.06 13.34 -3.63
N ARG A 56 -11.01 13.50 -2.70
CA ARG A 56 -11.34 12.50 -1.68
C ARG A 56 -12.26 11.40 -2.19
N ILE A 57 -13.22 11.75 -3.04
CA ILE A 57 -14.23 10.81 -3.52
C ILE A 57 -13.73 9.97 -4.69
N ARG A 58 -12.92 10.55 -5.59
CA ARG A 58 -12.51 9.86 -6.82
C ARG A 58 -11.01 9.62 -6.87
N LEU A 59 -10.19 10.67 -6.69
CA LEU A 59 -8.75 10.52 -6.88
C LEU A 59 -8.14 9.57 -5.85
N ALA A 60 -8.40 9.82 -4.56
CA ALA A 60 -7.78 9.07 -3.49
C ALA A 60 -8.16 7.57 -3.46
N PRO A 61 -9.44 7.17 -3.61
CA PRO A 61 -9.79 5.75 -3.70
C PRO A 61 -9.20 5.09 -4.94
N THR A 62 -9.13 5.80 -6.08
CA THR A 62 -8.47 5.29 -7.29
C THR A 62 -6.98 5.04 -7.05
N THR A 63 -6.29 5.97 -6.36
CA THR A 63 -4.88 5.79 -5.98
C THR A 63 -4.68 4.57 -5.09
N VAL A 64 -5.56 4.35 -4.10
CA VAL A 64 -5.53 3.16 -3.24
C VAL A 64 -5.70 1.87 -4.06
N LEU A 65 -6.68 1.84 -4.98
CA LEU A 65 -6.91 0.68 -5.86
C LEU A 65 -5.71 0.38 -6.76
N ILE A 66 -5.05 1.41 -7.30
CA ILE A 66 -3.81 1.25 -8.07
C ILE A 66 -2.71 0.63 -7.19
N GLY A 67 -2.56 1.10 -5.96
CA GLY A 67 -1.62 0.54 -5.00
C GLY A 67 -1.89 -0.94 -4.68
N PHE A 68 -3.15 -1.33 -4.55
CA PHE A 68 -3.54 -2.74 -4.44
C PHE A 68 -3.21 -3.53 -5.71
N GLY A 69 -3.44 -2.97 -6.89
CA GLY A 69 -3.04 -3.59 -8.16
C GLY A 69 -1.53 -3.85 -8.24
N ILE A 70 -0.70 -2.90 -7.79
CA ILE A 70 0.77 -3.02 -7.77
C ILE A 70 1.21 -4.12 -6.78
N THR A 71 0.63 -4.15 -5.58
CA THR A 71 0.96 -5.17 -4.58
C THR A 71 0.53 -6.57 -5.04
N ILE A 72 -0.67 -6.71 -5.61
CA ILE A 72 -1.13 -7.96 -6.24
C ILE A 72 -0.15 -8.38 -7.35
N TYR A 73 0.22 -7.46 -8.25
CA TYR A 73 1.20 -7.74 -9.30
C TYR A 73 2.55 -8.20 -8.74
N SER A 74 3.02 -7.60 -7.64
CA SER A 74 4.29 -7.99 -7.00
C SER A 74 4.29 -9.43 -6.49
N ILE A 75 3.13 -9.93 -6.05
CA ILE A 75 2.95 -11.30 -5.55
C ILE A 75 2.94 -12.29 -6.71
N PHE A 76 2.20 -11.99 -7.78
CA PHE A 76 2.05 -12.88 -8.93
C PHE A 76 3.22 -12.83 -9.92
N LYS A 77 4.06 -11.80 -9.85
CA LYS A 77 5.23 -11.68 -10.72
C LYS A 77 6.16 -12.86 -10.47
N LYS A 78 6.18 -13.84 -11.39
CA LYS A 78 7.19 -14.89 -11.36
C LYS A 78 8.55 -14.24 -11.50
N SER A 79 9.38 -14.41 -10.47
CA SER A 79 10.79 -14.13 -10.63
C SER A 79 11.43 -15.20 -11.51
N LYS A 80 12.47 -14.79 -12.22
CA LYS A 80 13.16 -15.61 -13.20
C LYS A 80 14.38 -16.27 -12.57
#